data_AF-A0AAV7MW33-F1
#
_entry.id   AF-A0AAV7MW33-F1
#
_cell.length_a   1.000
_cell.length_b   1.000
_cell.length_c   1.000
_cell.angle_alpha   90.00
_cell.angle_beta   90.00
_cell.angle_gamma   90.00
#
_symmetry.space_group_name_H-M   'P 1'
#
loop_
_entity.id
_entity.type
_entity.pdbx_description
1 polymer ?
#
loop_
_entity_poly.entity_id
_entity_poly.type
_entity_poly.pdbx_seq_one_letter_code
_entity_poly.pdbx_strand_id
1 'polypeptide(L)'
;MSSVPVDVQIHPCIQEVIKREWKDPDNIILLRLMAKLYPFQDMAQVLPDSVPIDSFVASLVGCTSLAEDAVNRDSVDKKVDVSLKKSYAGTHLALRADIYGISVAQSLLSDLKALNNALDGSSDCSELMSPIDRQVEFLLDISFDVVRASALVKGACMSAHRNLVLRDW
;
A
#
# COMPACT_ATOMS: atom_id res chain seq x y z
N MET A 1 -18.05 -28.22 -0.37
CA MET A 1 -18.76 -26.93 -0.32
C MET A 1 -18.15 -26.05 -1.40
N SER A 2 -18.76 -25.98 -2.58
CA SER A 2 -18.31 -25.09 -3.65
C SER A 2 -18.81 -23.69 -3.34
N SER A 3 -17.89 -22.74 -3.15
CA SER A 3 -18.24 -21.33 -3.05
C SER A 3 -18.86 -20.86 -4.36
N VAL A 4 -20.01 -20.22 -4.27
CA VAL A 4 -20.66 -19.52 -5.37
C VAL A 4 -19.70 -18.44 -5.88
N PRO A 5 -19.40 -18.34 -7.19
CA PRO A 5 -18.76 -17.17 -7.72
C PRO A 5 -19.78 -16.03 -7.60
N VAL A 6 -19.64 -15.21 -6.56
CA VAL A 6 -20.34 -13.94 -6.50
C VAL A 6 -19.73 -13.11 -7.61
N ASP A 7 -20.51 -12.72 -8.62
CA ASP A 7 -20.10 -11.71 -9.58
C ASP A 7 -19.89 -10.39 -8.81
N VAL A 8 -18.67 -10.19 -8.32
CA VAL A 8 -18.29 -9.00 -7.57
C VAL A 8 -18.10 -7.86 -8.57
N GLN A 9 -19.13 -7.03 -8.72
CA GLN A 9 -18.99 -5.76 -9.42
C GLN A 9 -18.18 -4.79 -8.56
N ILE A 10 -17.19 -4.12 -9.17
CA ILE A 10 -16.40 -3.10 -8.50
C ILE A 10 -17.32 -1.92 -8.15
N HIS A 11 -17.47 -1.65 -6.86
CA HIS A 11 -18.31 -0.56 -6.37
C HIS A 11 -17.86 0.80 -6.95
N PRO A 12 -18.78 1.71 -7.34
CA PRO A 12 -18.44 3.00 -7.95
C PRO A 12 -17.43 3.83 -7.14
N CYS A 13 -17.55 3.85 -5.81
CA CYS A 13 -16.60 4.55 -4.94
C CYS A 13 -15.15 4.08 -5.12
N ILE A 14 -14.93 2.78 -5.32
CA ILE A 14 -13.60 2.21 -5.56
C ILE A 14 -13.06 2.69 -6.91
N GLN A 15 -13.91 2.73 -7.93
CA GLN A 15 -13.51 3.22 -9.26
C GLN A 15 -13.13 4.71 -9.24
N GLU A 16 -13.87 5.53 -8.52
CA GLU A 16 -13.57 6.96 -8.36
C GLU A 16 -12.23 7.19 -7.66
N VAL A 17 -11.97 6.41 -6.61
CA VAL A 17 -10.69 6.43 -5.90
C VAL A 17 -9.54 6.10 -6.86
N ILE A 18 -9.65 5.01 -7.62
CA ILE A 18 -8.61 4.61 -8.58
C ILE A 18 -8.40 5.70 -9.64
N LYS A 19 -9.47 6.24 -10.22
CA LYS A 19 -9.40 7.31 -11.22
C LYS A 19 -8.74 8.57 -10.67
N ARG A 20 -9.01 8.93 -9.41
CA ARG A 20 -8.42 10.10 -8.75
C ARG A 20 -6.90 9.94 -8.62
N GLU A 21 -6.44 8.79 -8.13
CA GLU A 21 -5.01 8.54 -7.94
C GLU A 21 -4.27 8.40 -9.30
N TRP A 22 -4.94 7.95 -10.35
CA TRP A 22 -4.35 7.87 -11.70
C TRP A 22 -4.35 9.18 -12.49
N LYS A 23 -5.14 10.18 -12.07
CA LYS A 23 -5.18 11.50 -12.72
C LYS A 23 -3.85 12.25 -12.54
N ASP A 24 -3.23 12.10 -11.38
CA ASP A 24 -1.93 12.68 -11.04
C ASP A 24 -1.07 11.65 -10.31
N PRO A 25 -0.44 10.73 -11.06
CA PRO A 25 0.37 9.66 -10.48
C PRO A 25 1.67 10.18 -9.87
N ASP A 26 1.98 11.47 -9.96
CA ASP A 26 3.17 12.12 -9.37
C ASP A 26 2.88 12.74 -7.99
N ASN A 27 1.61 12.87 -7.61
CA ASN A 27 1.19 13.40 -6.32
C ASN A 27 1.72 12.55 -5.13
N ILE A 28 2.40 13.21 -4.18
CA ILE A 28 3.07 12.59 -3.01
C ILE A 28 2.25 12.82 -1.72
N ILE A 29 1.15 13.57 -1.78
CA ILE A 29 0.35 13.96 -0.61
C ILE A 29 -0.23 12.72 0.11
N LEU A 30 -0.70 11.73 -0.66
CA LEU A 30 -1.23 10.48 -0.11
C LEU A 30 -0.18 9.77 0.75
N LEU A 31 1.07 9.67 0.26
CA LEU A 31 2.15 9.00 0.96
C LEU A 31 2.42 9.64 2.33
N ARG A 32 2.35 10.97 2.41
CA ARG A 32 2.57 11.72 3.66
C ARG A 32 1.42 11.58 4.66
N LEU A 33 0.18 11.49 4.17
CA LEU A 33 -1.00 11.35 5.02
C LEU A 33 -1.05 9.94 5.64
N MET A 34 -0.89 8.90 4.82
CA MET A 34 -0.97 7.51 5.29
C MET A 34 0.17 7.15 6.25
N ALA A 35 1.37 7.72 6.06
CA ALA A 35 2.48 7.50 6.98
C ALA A 35 2.17 7.95 8.42
N LYS A 36 1.26 8.92 8.60
CA LYS A 36 0.83 9.40 9.93
C LYS A 36 -0.31 8.57 10.52
N LEU A 37 -1.17 7.99 9.68
CA LEU A 37 -2.33 7.21 10.11
C LEU A 37 -1.95 5.84 10.68
N TYR A 38 -0.83 5.27 10.22
CA TYR A 38 -0.37 3.94 10.60
C TYR A 38 1.04 3.97 11.24
N PRO A 39 1.17 4.47 12.48
CA PRO A 39 2.45 4.67 13.16
C PRO A 39 3.00 3.39 13.81
N PHE A 40 3.93 2.71 13.16
CA PHE A 40 4.62 1.56 13.75
C PHE A 40 5.95 1.95 14.41
N GLN A 41 6.21 1.46 15.62
CA GLN A 41 7.46 1.70 16.36
C GLN A 41 8.64 0.88 15.82
N ASP A 42 8.42 -0.36 15.37
CA ASP A 42 9.48 -1.26 14.88
C ASP A 42 9.54 -1.40 13.36
N MET A 43 8.89 -0.50 12.62
CA MET A 43 8.74 -0.69 11.18
C MET A 43 10.06 -0.69 10.42
N ALA A 44 11.06 0.05 10.88
CA ALA A 44 12.38 0.07 10.22
C ALA A 44 13.10 -1.29 10.25
N GLN A 45 12.77 -2.17 11.22
CA GLN A 45 13.36 -3.50 11.32
C GLN A 45 12.67 -4.53 10.42
N VAL A 46 11.35 -4.39 10.23
CA VAL A 46 10.53 -5.33 9.46
C VAL A 46 10.39 -4.89 8.00
N LEU A 47 10.29 -3.58 7.76
CA LEU A 47 10.07 -2.96 6.46
C LEU A 47 10.97 -1.72 6.33
N PRO A 48 12.23 -1.89 5.87
CA PRO A 48 13.14 -0.75 5.71
C PRO A 48 12.56 0.30 4.75
N ASP A 49 12.88 1.57 4.95
CA ASP A 49 12.32 2.67 4.14
C ASP A 49 12.93 2.75 2.72
N SER A 50 14.01 2.00 2.47
CA SER A 50 14.61 1.82 1.15
C SER A 50 15.26 0.46 1.05
N VAL A 51 15.35 -0.08 -0.17
CA VAL A 51 16.19 -1.25 -0.43
C VAL A 51 17.65 -0.81 -0.37
N PRO A 52 18.46 -1.30 0.58
CA PRO A 52 19.87 -0.95 0.64
C PRO A 52 20.58 -1.50 -0.59
N ILE A 53 21.27 -0.63 -1.32
CA ILE A 53 22.20 -1.03 -2.37
C ILE A 53 23.52 -1.39 -1.68
N ASP A 54 24.04 -2.58 -1.94
CA ASP A 54 25.34 -3.01 -1.43
C ASP A 54 26.44 -2.04 -1.91
N SER A 55 27.28 -1.57 -0.99
CA SER A 55 28.35 -0.61 -1.27
C SER A 55 29.37 -1.16 -2.27
N PHE A 56 29.59 -2.48 -2.29
CA PHE A 56 30.42 -3.14 -3.29
C PHE A 56 29.80 -3.06 -4.69
N VAL A 57 28.48 -3.25 -4.79
CA VAL A 57 27.74 -3.11 -6.05
C VAL A 57 27.76 -1.65 -6.53
N ALA A 58 27.55 -0.70 -5.62
CA ALA A 58 27.59 0.74 -5.95
C ALA A 58 28.97 1.19 -6.46
N SER A 59 30.06 0.72 -5.83
CA SER A 59 31.43 1.02 -6.24
C SER A 59 31.81 0.38 -7.58
N LEU A 60 31.34 -0.84 -7.87
CA LEU A 60 31.57 -1.51 -9.14
C LEU A 60 30.91 -0.76 -10.31
N VAL A 61 29.72 -0.18 -10.12
CA VAL A 61 29.03 0.63 -11.13
C VAL A 61 29.84 1.89 -11.48
N GLY A 62 30.42 2.56 -10.50
CA GLY A 62 31.27 3.74 -10.72
C GLY A 62 32.57 3.43 -11.47
N CYS A 63 33.10 2.22 -11.35
CA CYS A 63 34.32 1.77 -12.03
C CYS A 63 34.09 1.22 -13.45
N THR A 64 32.83 0.92 -13.82
CA THR A 64 32.49 0.21 -15.06
C THR A 64 31.69 1.06 -16.06
N SER A 65 31.25 2.26 -15.70
CA SER A 65 30.52 3.15 -16.62
C SER A 65 31.46 3.75 -17.69
N LEU A 66 31.31 3.32 -18.94
CA LEU A 66 31.97 3.95 -20.09
C LEU A 66 31.27 5.28 -20.43
N ALA A 67 32.04 6.37 -20.50
CA ALA A 67 31.53 7.74 -20.53
C ALA A 67 30.77 8.16 -21.81
N GLU A 68 30.89 7.42 -22.91
CA GLU A 68 30.35 7.84 -24.21
C GLU A 68 28.84 7.54 -24.41
N ASP A 69 28.26 6.64 -23.61
CA ASP A 69 26.85 6.20 -23.70
C ASP A 69 25.92 6.88 -22.66
N ALA A 70 26.46 7.71 -21.76
CA ALA A 70 25.81 8.11 -20.51
C ALA A 70 24.86 9.32 -20.62
N VAL A 71 25.09 10.23 -21.58
CA VAL A 71 24.50 11.59 -21.54
C VAL A 71 22.97 11.61 -21.73
N ASN A 72 22.39 10.66 -22.48
CA ASN A 72 20.93 10.56 -22.68
C ASN A 72 20.23 9.51 -21.79
N ARG A 73 20.96 8.50 -21.29
CA ARG A 73 20.38 7.45 -20.42
C ARG A 73 20.08 7.98 -19.01
N ASP A 74 20.91 8.91 -18.53
CA ASP A 74 20.81 9.50 -17.18
C ASP A 74 19.46 10.16 -16.85
N SER A 75 18.79 10.79 -17.81
CA SER A 75 17.51 11.48 -17.56
C SER A 75 16.34 10.49 -17.42
N VAL A 76 16.30 9.49 -18.29
CA VAL A 76 15.26 8.45 -18.27
C VAL A 76 15.47 7.54 -17.06
N ASP A 77 16.70 7.14 -16.78
CA ASP A 77 17.03 6.29 -15.63
C ASP A 77 16.67 6.98 -14.31
N LYS A 78 16.88 8.30 -14.19
CA LYS A 78 16.39 9.09 -13.04
C LYS A 78 14.87 9.07 -12.91
N LYS A 79 14.12 9.22 -14.01
CA LYS A 79 12.64 9.17 -13.96
C LYS A 79 12.12 7.78 -13.58
N VAL A 80 12.78 6.73 -14.06
CA VAL A 80 12.45 5.34 -13.71
C VAL A 80 12.78 5.09 -12.23
N ASP A 81 13.94 5.52 -11.74
CA ASP A 81 14.32 5.41 -10.32
C ASP A 81 13.34 6.14 -9.40
N VAL A 82 12.92 7.37 -9.75
CA VAL A 82 11.89 8.10 -8.99
C VAL A 82 10.57 7.32 -8.95
N SER A 83 10.15 6.73 -10.07
CA SER A 83 8.93 5.94 -10.15
C SER A 83 9.03 4.65 -9.32
N LEU A 84 10.19 3.99 -9.33
CA LEU A 84 10.44 2.79 -8.52
C LEU A 84 10.47 3.10 -7.02
N LYS A 85 11.13 4.19 -6.60
CA LYS A 85 11.10 4.67 -5.21
C LYS A 85 9.69 4.98 -4.75
N LYS A 86 8.88 5.59 -5.62
CA LYS A 86 7.46 5.85 -5.34
C LYS A 86 6.65 4.57 -5.21
N SER A 87 6.87 3.60 -6.10
CA SER A 87 6.27 2.27 -6.00
C SER A 87 6.63 1.59 -4.68
N TYR A 88 7.90 1.67 -4.29
CA TYR A 88 8.38 1.10 -3.02
C TYR A 88 7.67 1.75 -1.82
N ALA A 89 7.63 3.08 -1.76
CA ALA A 89 6.95 3.81 -0.70
C ALA A 89 5.43 3.53 -0.65
N GLY A 90 4.78 3.43 -1.82
CA GLY A 90 3.37 3.08 -1.90
C GLY A 90 3.08 1.67 -1.37
N THR A 91 3.89 0.67 -1.77
CA THR A 91 3.77 -0.71 -1.27
C THR A 91 4.04 -0.77 0.23
N HIS A 92 5.02 -0.02 0.72
CA HIS A 92 5.35 0.05 2.14
C HIS A 92 4.18 0.54 2.99
N LEU A 93 3.46 1.55 2.51
CA LEU A 93 2.25 2.05 3.18
C LEU A 93 1.07 1.09 3.09
N ALA A 94 0.89 0.42 1.95
CA ALA A 94 -0.14 -0.63 1.83
C ALA A 94 0.12 -1.74 2.85
N LEU A 95 1.37 -2.21 2.96
CA LEU A 95 1.79 -3.21 3.94
C LEU A 95 1.58 -2.73 5.38
N ARG A 96 1.86 -1.45 5.70
CA ARG A 96 1.53 -0.87 7.01
C ARG A 96 0.04 -1.01 7.31
N ALA A 97 -0.80 -0.53 6.39
CA ALA A 97 -2.25 -0.56 6.56
C ALA A 97 -2.77 -2.00 6.69
N ASP A 98 -2.27 -2.94 5.89
CA ASP A 98 -2.62 -4.36 5.97
C ASP A 98 -2.23 -4.97 7.33
N ILE A 99 -1.05 -4.67 7.87
CA ILE A 99 -0.64 -5.18 9.19
C ILE A 99 -1.60 -4.68 10.28
N TYR A 100 -1.96 -3.38 10.27
CA TYR A 100 -2.98 -2.85 11.19
C TYR A 100 -4.33 -3.54 10.99
N GLY A 101 -4.74 -3.74 9.74
CA GLY A 101 -5.98 -4.41 9.40
C GLY A 101 -6.02 -5.84 9.94
N ILE A 102 -4.92 -6.59 9.81
CA ILE A 102 -4.80 -7.94 10.36
C ILE A 102 -4.89 -7.91 11.88
N SER A 103 -4.19 -6.99 12.56
CA SER A 103 -4.25 -6.87 14.02
C SER A 103 -5.67 -6.55 14.51
N VAL A 104 -6.37 -5.62 13.85
CA VAL A 104 -7.76 -5.29 14.21
C VAL A 104 -8.71 -6.43 13.88
N ALA A 105 -8.54 -7.11 12.74
CA ALA A 105 -9.36 -8.27 12.39
C ALA A 105 -9.20 -9.43 13.40
N GLN A 106 -7.99 -9.62 13.96
CA GLN A 106 -7.78 -10.59 15.03
C GLN A 106 -8.51 -10.20 16.32
N SER A 107 -8.48 -8.91 16.70
CA SER A 107 -9.26 -8.41 17.84
C SER A 107 -10.77 -8.54 17.61
N LEU A 108 -11.25 -8.21 16.41
CA LEU A 108 -12.65 -8.36 16.03
C LEU A 108 -13.11 -9.82 16.14
N LEU A 109 -12.26 -10.77 15.74
CA LEU A 109 -12.56 -12.19 15.87
C LEU A 109 -12.65 -12.62 17.35
N SER A 110 -11.81 -12.09 18.25
CA SER A 110 -11.95 -12.37 19.68
C SER A 110 -13.20 -11.74 20.27
N ASP A 111 -13.53 -10.52 19.87
CA ASP A 111 -14.69 -9.78 20.38
C ASP A 111 -16.00 -10.42 19.91
N LEU A 112 -16.08 -10.89 18.67
CA LEU A 112 -17.21 -11.66 18.15
C LEU A 112 -17.39 -13.00 18.88
N LYS A 113 -16.30 -13.67 19.26
CA LYS A 113 -16.38 -14.90 20.07
C LYS A 113 -16.88 -14.60 21.48
N ALA A 114 -16.42 -13.50 22.09
CA ALA A 114 -16.89 -13.06 23.39
C ALA A 114 -18.39 -12.69 23.35
N LEU A 115 -18.83 -11.99 22.30
CA LEU A 115 -20.23 -11.67 22.05
C LEU A 115 -21.09 -12.94 21.94
N ASN A 116 -20.63 -13.94 21.19
CA ASN A 116 -21.36 -15.19 21.03
C ASN A 116 -21.54 -15.91 22.37
N ASN A 117 -20.50 -15.95 23.20
CA ASN A 117 -20.58 -16.53 24.55
C ASN A 117 -21.49 -15.72 25.49
N ALA A 118 -21.55 -14.39 25.34
CA ALA A 118 -22.42 -13.52 26.14
C ALA A 118 -23.90 -13.64 25.76
N LEU A 119 -24.19 -13.93 24.48
CA LEU A 119 -25.55 -14.20 24.00
C LEU A 119 -26.15 -15.45 24.65
N ASP A 120 -25.34 -16.49 24.84
CA ASP A 120 -25.75 -17.73 25.53
C ASP A 120 -26.03 -17.50 27.04
N GLY A 121 -25.47 -16.43 27.63
CA GLY A 121 -25.50 -16.13 29.06
C GLY A 121 -26.59 -15.17 29.54
N SER A 122 -27.48 -14.66 28.68
CA SER A 122 -28.54 -13.67 28.98
C SER A 122 -28.05 -12.28 29.46
N SER A 123 -26.83 -11.89 29.11
CA SER A 123 -26.26 -10.57 29.43
C SER A 123 -26.52 -9.53 28.34
N ASP A 124 -26.62 -8.25 28.73
CA ASP A 124 -26.82 -7.11 27.81
C ASP A 124 -25.63 -6.99 26.83
N CYS A 125 -25.87 -7.40 25.58
CA CYS A 125 -24.84 -7.45 24.53
C CYS A 125 -24.55 -6.08 23.88
N SER A 126 -25.30 -5.04 24.25
CA SER A 126 -25.18 -3.68 23.70
C SER A 126 -23.78 -3.09 23.88
N GLU A 127 -23.11 -3.38 25.00
CA GLU A 127 -21.78 -2.84 25.29
C GLU A 127 -20.68 -3.46 24.42
N LEU A 128 -20.88 -4.71 23.97
CA LEU A 128 -19.94 -5.42 23.09
C LEU A 128 -20.13 -5.08 21.61
N MET A 129 -21.31 -4.59 21.22
CA MET A 129 -21.61 -4.26 19.82
C MET A 129 -20.94 -2.96 19.36
N SER A 130 -20.88 -1.93 20.21
CA SER A 130 -20.29 -0.64 19.83
C SER A 130 -18.79 -0.70 19.46
N PRO A 131 -17.94 -1.46 20.18
CA PRO A 131 -16.55 -1.69 19.78
C PRO A 131 -16.44 -2.43 18.43
N ILE A 132 -17.30 -3.42 18.20
CA ILE A 132 -17.33 -4.21 16.96
C ILE A 132 -17.65 -3.33 15.75
N ASP A 133 -18.67 -2.48 15.85
CA ASP A 133 -19.03 -1.56 14.77
C ASP A 133 -17.86 -0.64 14.40
N ARG A 134 -17.17 -0.06 15.40
CA ARG A 134 -15.99 0.79 15.18
C ARG A 134 -14.83 0.04 14.54
N GLN A 135 -14.60 -1.21 14.94
CA GLN A 135 -13.55 -2.04 14.34
C GLN A 135 -13.87 -2.35 12.87
N VAL A 136 -15.13 -2.62 12.54
CA VAL A 136 -15.57 -2.86 11.16
C VAL A 136 -15.43 -1.59 10.31
N GLU A 137 -15.86 -0.43 10.82
CA GLU A 137 -15.65 0.86 10.16
C GLU A 137 -14.17 1.12 9.89
N PHE A 138 -13.31 0.89 10.88
CA PHE A 138 -11.87 1.06 10.74
C PHE A 138 -11.26 0.09 9.71
N LEU A 139 -11.72 -1.15 9.65
CA LEU A 139 -11.29 -2.12 8.63
C LEU A 139 -11.71 -1.70 7.21
N LEU A 140 -12.89 -1.09 7.06
CA LEU A 140 -13.33 -0.52 5.79
C LEU A 140 -12.42 0.64 5.38
N ASP A 141 -12.11 1.56 6.30
CA ASP A 141 -11.19 2.68 6.04
C ASP A 141 -9.80 2.17 5.62
N ILE A 142 -9.25 1.18 6.31
CA ILE A 142 -8.00 0.51 5.96
C ILE A 142 -8.07 -0.07 4.54
N SER A 143 -9.17 -0.77 4.22
CA SER A 143 -9.34 -1.39 2.91
C SER A 143 -9.35 -0.35 1.79
N PHE A 144 -10.01 0.80 2.00
CA PHE A 144 -9.95 1.91 1.06
C PHE A 144 -8.55 2.50 0.93
N ASP A 145 -7.83 2.67 2.03
CA ASP A 145 -6.47 3.16 2.05
C ASP A 145 -5.49 2.22 1.32
N VAL A 146 -5.65 0.91 1.48
CA VAL A 146 -4.87 -0.10 0.74
C VAL A 146 -5.16 -0.03 -0.76
N VAL A 147 -6.43 0.14 -1.16
CA VAL A 147 -6.79 0.36 -2.56
C VAL A 147 -6.15 1.63 -3.11
N ARG A 148 -6.13 2.73 -2.33
CA ARG A 148 -5.48 3.99 -2.71
C ARG A 148 -3.98 3.83 -2.91
N ALA A 149 -3.31 3.21 -1.94
CA ALA A 149 -1.88 2.93 -2.01
C ALA A 149 -1.56 2.04 -3.23
N SER A 150 -2.37 1.01 -3.48
CA SER A 150 -2.22 0.11 -4.64
C SER A 150 -2.43 0.84 -5.97
N ALA A 151 -3.43 1.72 -6.05
CA ALA A 151 -3.67 2.55 -7.23
C ALA A 151 -2.48 3.48 -7.51
N LEU A 152 -1.90 4.09 -6.46
CA LEU A 152 -0.69 4.91 -6.57
C LEU A 152 0.51 4.10 -7.06
N VAL A 153 0.73 2.90 -6.50
CA VAL A 153 1.79 1.98 -6.94
C VAL A 153 1.62 1.65 -8.41
N LYS A 154 0.40 1.30 -8.83
CA LYS A 154 0.11 1.02 -10.25
C LYS A 154 0.38 2.23 -11.14
N GLY A 155 0.01 3.43 -10.68
CA GLY A 155 0.31 4.70 -11.36
C GLY A 155 1.81 4.92 -11.57
N ALA A 156 2.60 4.71 -10.52
CA ALA A 156 4.05 4.82 -10.57
C ALA A 156 4.67 3.79 -11.53
N CYS A 157 4.22 2.53 -11.48
CA CYS A 157 4.66 1.48 -12.42
C CYS A 157 4.31 1.82 -13.88
N MET A 158 3.13 2.38 -14.14
CA MET A 158 2.75 2.84 -15.48
C MET A 158 3.64 3.99 -15.96
N SER A 159 3.99 4.93 -15.08
CA SER A 159 4.93 6.02 -15.38
C SER A 159 6.33 5.49 -15.71
N ALA A 160 6.86 4.57 -14.89
CA ALA A 160 8.13 3.90 -15.16
C ALA A 160 8.11 3.18 -16.52
N HIS A 161 7.06 2.41 -16.78
CA HIS A 161 6.92 1.67 -18.03
C HIS A 161 6.85 2.59 -19.25
N ARG A 162 6.12 3.71 -19.18
CA ARG A 162 6.08 4.70 -20.25
C ARG A 162 7.45 5.30 -20.53
N ASN A 163 8.20 5.66 -19.49
CA ASN A 163 9.55 6.20 -19.63
C ASN A 163 10.52 5.17 -20.25
N LEU A 164 10.38 3.89 -19.90
CA LEU A 164 11.19 2.81 -20.48
C LEU A 164 10.86 2.54 -21.95
N VAL A 165 9.57 2.48 -22.30
CA VAL A 165 9.13 2.19 -23.68
C VAL A 165 9.46 3.35 -24.62
N LEU A 166 9.29 4.58 -24.17
CA LEU A 166 9.57 5.78 -24.95
C LEU A 166 11.06 6.18 -24.91
N ARG A 167 11.92 5.40 -24.26
CA ARG A 167 13.37 5.69 -24.21
C ARG A 167 14.01 5.62 -25.60
N ASP A 168 13.53 4.70 -26.42
CA ASP A 168 14.13 4.35 -27.71
C ASP A 168 13.28 4.88 -28.91
N TRP A 169 12.23 5.67 -28.64
CA TRP A 169 11.34 6.32 -29.62
C TRP A 169 11.68 7.81 -29.76
#